data_AF-A0AB33VB04-F1
#
_entry.id   AF-A0AB33VB04-F1
#
_cell.length_a   1.000
_cell.length_b   1.000
_cell.length_c   1.000
_cell.angle_alpha   90.00
_cell.angle_beta   90.00
_cell.angle_gamma   90.00
#
_symmetry.space_group_name_H-M   'P 1'
#
loop_
_entity.id
_entity.type
_entity.pdbx_description
1 polymer ?
#
loop_
_entity_poly.entity_id
_entity_poly.type
_entity_poly.pdbx_seq_one_letter_code
_entity_poly.pdbx_strand_id
1 'polypeptide(L)' 'MADMSLFILTGASRGLGAALAEALLQPGHRLVCVARVDYPALRAQAEQAGVTLDWHPCDLSDARAAEPG' A
#
# COMPACT_ATOMS: atom_id res chain seq x y z
N MET A 1 16.09 12.42 -14.61
CA MET A 1 14.83 11.86 -14.10
C MET A 1 15.16 11.20 -12.77
N ALA A 2 14.52 11.59 -11.68
CA ALA A 2 14.67 10.86 -10.43
C ALA A 2 14.06 9.47 -10.61
N ASP A 3 14.75 8.43 -10.14
CA ASP A 3 14.25 7.06 -10.19
C ASP A 3 13.12 6.89 -9.17
N MET A 4 12.05 6.20 -9.57
CA MET A 4 10.83 6.02 -8.78
C MET A 4 10.79 4.57 -8.28
N SER A 5 10.81 4.38 -6.97
CA SER A 5 10.75 3.04 -6.36
C SER A 5 9.31 2.61 -6.13
N LEU A 6 8.93 1.43 -6.66
CA LEU A 6 7.63 0.83 -6.44
C LEU A 6 7.70 -0.23 -5.32
N PHE A 7 6.83 -0.08 -4.33
CA PHE A 7 6.69 -1.03 -3.22
C PHE A 7 5.31 -1.69 -3.25
N ILE A 8 5.28 -3.02 -3.22
CA ILE A 8 4.04 -3.80 -3.08
C ILE A 8 4.02 -4.42 -1.69
N LEU A 9 3.02 -4.07 -0.88
CA LEU A 9 2.90 -4.50 0.51
C LEU A 9 1.62 -5.31 0.71
N THR A 10 1.76 -6.58 1.07
CA THR A 10 0.64 -7.43 1.51
C THR A 10 0.47 -7.35 3.02
N GLY A 11 -0.77 -7.34 3.51
CA GLY A 11 -1.04 -7.24 4.96
C GLY A 11 -0.80 -5.84 5.52
N ALA A 12 -0.93 -4.80 4.70
CA ALA A 12 -0.63 -3.40 5.03
C ALA A 12 -1.59 -2.74 6.04
N SER A 13 -2.61 -3.43 6.54
CA SER A 13 -3.65 -2.85 7.40
C SER A 13 -3.34 -2.89 8.90
N ARG A 14 -2.29 -3.61 9.35
CA ARG A 14 -1.88 -3.69 10.77
C ARG A 14 -0.47 -4.25 10.94
N GLY A 15 0.07 -4.13 12.15
CA GLY A 15 1.34 -4.74 12.54
C GLY A 15 2.50 -4.24 11.69
N LEU A 16 3.43 -5.15 11.34
CA LEU A 16 4.62 -4.81 10.56
C LEU A 16 4.28 -4.23 9.18
N GLY A 17 3.26 -4.76 8.50
CA GLY A 17 2.87 -4.27 7.18
C GLY A 17 2.40 -2.82 7.19
N ALA A 18 1.63 -2.44 8.22
CA ALA A 18 1.22 -1.04 8.41
C ALA A 18 2.42 -0.13 8.72
N ALA A 19 3.29 -0.54 9.65
CA ALA A 19 4.47 0.25 10.00
C ALA A 19 5.41 0.46 8.80
N LEU A 20 5.58 -0.56 7.96
CA LEU A 20 6.35 -0.43 6.71
C LEU A 20 5.67 0.49 5.71
N ALA A 21 4.35 0.40 5.55
CA ALA A 21 3.61 1.28 4.65
C ALA A 21 3.78 2.75 5.06
N GLU A 22 3.62 3.06 6.34
CA GLU A 22 3.82 4.41 6.88
C GLU A 22 5.25 4.92 6.66
N ALA A 23 6.27 4.08 6.96
CA ALA A 23 7.67 4.44 6.79
C ALA A 23 8.05 4.68 5.32
N LEU A 24 7.43 3.96 4.39
CA LEU A 24 7.71 4.03 2.95
C LEU A 24 7.01 5.19 2.23
N LEU A 25 6.14 5.97 2.90
CA LEU A 25 5.55 7.20 2.35
C LEU A 25 6.59 8.33 2.25
N GLN A 26 7.55 8.17 1.35
CA GLN A 26 8.63 9.11 1.08
C GLN A 26 8.60 9.61 -0.38
N PRO A 27 9.06 10.84 -0.66
CA PRO A 27 9.17 11.35 -2.02
C PRO A 27 9.95 10.42 -2.94
N GLY A 28 9.44 10.20 -4.16
CA GLY A 28 10.05 9.28 -5.11
C GLY A 28 9.69 7.80 -4.87
N HIS A 29 8.76 7.52 -3.95
CA HIS A 29 8.16 6.19 -3.81
C HIS A 29 6.72 6.17 -4.35
N ARG A 30 6.29 4.98 -4.77
CA ARG A 30 4.89 4.62 -5.00
C ARG A 30 4.58 3.34 -4.24
N LEU A 31 3.43 3.30 -3.59
CA LEU A 31 3.00 2.13 -2.82
C LEU A 31 1.75 1.52 -3.44
N VAL A 32 1.74 0.19 -3.49
CA VAL A 32 0.56 -0.64 -3.76
C VAL A 32 0.34 -1.51 -2.54
N CYS A 33 -0.72 -1.24 -1.78
CA CYS A 33 -1.05 -1.97 -0.57
C CYS A 33 -2.19 -2.95 -0.82
N VAL A 34 -2.05 -4.18 -0.33
CA VAL A 34 -3.05 -5.24 -0.43
C VAL A 34 -3.45 -5.69 0.97
N ALA A 35 -4.68 -5.43 1.37
CA ALA A 35 -5.23 -5.92 2.64
C ALA A 35 -6.76 -5.85 2.67
N ARG A 36 -7.39 -6.69 3.49
CA ARG A 36 -8.86 -6.81 3.59
C ARG A 36 -9.55 -5.56 4.10
N VAL A 37 -8.94 -4.88 5.07
CA VAL A 37 -9.53 -3.75 5.79
C VAL A 37 -8.81 -2.50 5.34
N ASP A 38 -9.54 -1.50 4.86
CA ASP A 38 -8.98 -0.21 4.42
C ASP A 38 -8.22 0.51 5.55
N TYR A 39 -7.32 1.43 5.18
CA TYR A 39 -6.54 2.21 6.13
C TYR A 39 -6.60 3.72 5.84
N PRO A 40 -7.67 4.42 6.25
CA PRO A 40 -7.90 5.83 5.90
C PRO A 40 -6.79 6.79 6.36
N ALA A 41 -6.19 6.53 7.54
CA ALA A 41 -5.10 7.37 8.06
C ALA A 41 -3.87 7.32 7.14
N LEU A 42 -3.52 6.13 6.62
CA LEU A 42 -2.41 5.97 5.68
C LEU A 42 -2.66 6.70 4.36
N ARG A 43 -3.90 6.71 3.87
CA ARG A 43 -4.27 7.47 2.67
C ARG A 43 -4.08 8.97 2.87
N ALA A 44 -4.54 9.50 4.00
CA ALA A 44 -4.34 10.90 4.35
C ALA A 44 -2.84 11.25 4.47
N GLN A 45 -2.02 10.36 5.06
CA GLN A 45 -0.57 10.53 5.12
C GLN A 45 0.07 10.52 3.73
N ALA A 46 -0.38 9.65 2.83
CA ALA A 46 0.12 9.58 1.45
C ALA A 46 -0.18 10.86 0.67
N GLU A 47 -1.40 11.40 0.81
CA GLU A 47 -1.80 12.69 0.24
C GLU A 47 -0.92 13.83 0.77
N GLN A 48 -0.69 13.88 2.08
CA GLN A 48 0.19 14.88 2.70
C GLN A 48 1.64 14.78 2.23
N ALA A 49 2.14 13.56 2.01
CA ALA A 49 3.50 13.30 1.53
C ALA A 49 3.65 13.46 0.00
N GLY A 50 2.54 13.65 -0.74
CA GLY A 50 2.55 13.66 -2.21
C GLY A 50 2.95 12.31 -2.82
N VAL A 51 2.70 11.22 -2.10
CA VAL A 51 3.06 9.85 -2.51
C VAL A 51 1.84 9.16 -3.09
N THR A 52 1.99 8.54 -4.26
CA THR A 52 0.93 7.72 -4.84
C THR A 52 0.77 6.43 -4.04
N LEU A 53 -0.43 6.25 -3.47
CA LEU A 53 -0.83 5.05 -2.75
C LEU A 53 -2.04 4.43 -3.44
N ASP A 54 -1.86 3.24 -4.02
CA ASP A 54 -2.92 2.39 -4.50
C ASP A 54 -3.28 1.35 -3.44
N TRP A 55 -4.57 1.19 -3.16
CA TRP A 55 -5.04 0.23 -2.16
C TRP A 55 -6.00 -0.77 -2.78
N HIS A 56 -5.64 -2.04 -2.66
CA HIS A 56 -6.41 -3.15 -3.20
C HIS A 56 -7.00 -3.98 -2.06
N PRO A 57 -8.33 -3.89 -1.82
CA PRO A 57 -9.00 -4.77 -0.88
C PRO A 57 -9.01 -6.20 -1.43
N CYS A 58 -8.26 -7.10 -0.78
CA CYS A 58 -8.17 -8.50 -1.16
C CYS A 58 -7.91 -9.37 0.08
N ASP A 59 -8.56 -10.54 0.15
CA ASP A 59 -8.17 -11.61 1.08
C ASP A 59 -7.20 -12.56 0.35
N LEU A 60 -5.92 -12.47 0.69
CA LEU A 60 -4.88 -13.31 0.10
C LEU A 60 -4.97 -14.79 0.52
N SER A 61 -5.85 -15.14 1.46
CA SER A 61 -6.18 -16.53 1.76
C SER A 61 -7.04 -17.16 0.66
N ASP A 62 -7.68 -16.34 -0.17
CA ASP A 62 -8.38 -16.76 -1.38
C ASP A 62 -7.47 -16.57 -2.59
N ALA A 63 -6.85 -17.65 -3.05
CA ALA A 63 -5.91 -17.62 -4.18
C ALA A 63 -6.53 -17.11 -5.49
N ARG A 64 -7.86 -17.21 -5.64
CA ARG A 64 -8.57 -16.70 -6.83
C ARG A 64 -8.82 -15.20 -6.77
N ALA A 65 -8.79 -14.60 -5.59
CA ALA A 65 -9.03 -13.17 -5.42
C ALA A 65 -7.94 -12.27 -6.02
N ALA A 66 -6.81 -12.85 -6.44
CA ALA A 66 -5.71 -12.17 -7.12
C ALA A 66 -5.69 -12.43 -8.65
N GLU A 67 -6.57 -13.28 -9.17
CA GLU A 67 -6.64 -13.55 -10.61
C GLU A 67 -7.26 -12.37 -11.35
N PRO A 68 -6.75 -11.98 -12.54
CA PRO A 68 -7.42 -11.00 -13.38
C PRO A 68 -8.78 -11.56 -13.84
N GLY A 69 -9.82 -10.73 -13.71
CA GLY A 69 -11.15 -10.99 -14.26
C GLY A 69 -11.23 -10.88 -15.77
#